data_AF-A0A8K0FYG5-F1
#
_entry.id   AF-A0A8K0FYG5-F1
#
_cell.length_a   1.000
_cell.length_b   1.000
_cell.length_c   1.000
_cell.angle_alpha   90.00
_cell.angle_beta   90.00
_cell.angle_gamma   90.00
#
_symmetry.space_group_name_H-M   'P 1'
#
loop_
_entity.id
_entity.type
_entity.pdbx_description
1 polymer ?
#
loop_
_entity_poly.entity_id
_entity_poly.type
_entity_poly.pdbx_seq_one_letter_code
_entity_poly.pdbx_strand_id
1 'polypeptide(L)' 'SCDHWRSVDYMIESINCNCFKAKSCKSCPTSCNSDSMDVKEAIMGEDCSLNTSMGAYVLQTKAEAPYGISE' A
#
# COMPACT_ATOMS: atom_id res chain seq x y z
N SER A 1 -5.47 -20.11 -2.06
CA SER A 1 -6.41 -19.22 -2.75
C SER A 1 -6.76 -17.95 -1.96
N CYS A 2 -6.51 -17.88 -0.64
CA CYS A 2 -6.85 -16.71 0.20
C CYS A 2 -6.08 -15.43 -0.21
N ASP A 3 -4.78 -15.54 -0.46
CA ASP A 3 -3.93 -14.36 -0.72
C ASP A 3 -4.21 -13.69 -2.07
N HIS A 4 -4.73 -14.42 -3.05
CA HIS A 4 -5.05 -13.86 -4.37
C HIS A 4 -6.24 -12.90 -4.30
N TRP A 5 -7.31 -13.30 -3.59
CA TRP A 5 -8.52 -12.51 -3.44
C TRP A 5 -8.33 -11.26 -2.57
N ARG A 6 -7.33 -11.27 -1.67
CA ARG A 6 -7.00 -10.08 -0.87
C ARG A 6 -6.71 -8.84 -1.70
N SER A 7 -6.11 -8.98 -2.87
CA SER A 7 -5.88 -7.84 -3.77
C SER A 7 -7.19 -7.17 -4.21
N VAL A 8 -8.24 -7.95 -4.42
CA VAL A 8 -9.58 -7.48 -4.77
C VAL A 8 -10.22 -6.82 -3.55
N ASP A 9 -10.15 -7.46 -2.39
CA ASP A 9 -10.71 -6.92 -1.15
C ASP A 9 -10.09 -5.55 -0.79
N TYR A 10 -8.77 -5.43 -0.91
CA TYR A 10 -8.06 -4.16 -0.69
C TYR A 10 -8.48 -3.09 -1.67
N MET A 11 -8.62 -3.44 -2.95
CA MET A 11 -9.07 -2.49 -3.98
C MET A 11 -10.49 -2.00 -3.69
N ILE A 12 -11.42 -2.90 -3.34
CA ILE A 12 -12.81 -2.55 -2.98
C ILE A 12 -12.83 -1.62 -1.76
N GLU A 13 -12.06 -1.92 -0.72
CA GLU A 13 -11.98 -1.08 0.47
C GLU A 13 -11.40 0.31 0.15
N SER A 14 -10.38 0.37 -0.72
CA SER A 14 -9.71 1.62 -1.09
C SER A 14 -10.61 2.65 -1.78
N ILE A 15 -11.71 2.22 -2.40
CA ILE A 15 -12.70 3.11 -3.01
C ILE A 15 -13.44 3.92 -1.92
N ASN A 16 -13.57 3.36 -0.71
CA ASN A 16 -14.32 3.96 0.38
C ASN A 16 -13.44 4.60 1.46
N CYS A 17 -12.12 4.32 1.46
CA CYS A 17 -11.17 4.88 2.43
C CYS A 17 -9.80 5.16 1.81
N ASN A 18 -9.15 6.23 2.27
CA ASN A 18 -7.71 6.45 2.05
C ASN A 18 -6.87 5.85 3.18
N CYS A 19 -7.12 4.57 3.49
CA CYS A 19 -6.54 3.87 4.63
C CYS A 19 -5.39 2.91 4.26
N PHE A 20 -4.94 2.92 3.01
CA PHE A 20 -3.81 2.14 2.50
C PHE A 20 -2.60 3.03 2.18
N LYS A 21 -2.04 3.68 3.20
CA LYS A 21 -0.84 4.52 3.07
C LYS A 21 0.41 3.66 2.87
N ALA A 22 1.11 3.87 1.77
CA ALA A 22 2.32 3.16 1.39
C ALA A 22 3.55 4.09 1.35
N LYS A 23 4.71 3.52 1.65
CA LYS A 23 6.01 4.22 1.64
C LYS A 23 6.93 3.62 0.58
N SER A 24 7.69 4.46 -0.10
CA SER A 24 8.67 4.01 -1.09
C SER A 24 9.76 3.13 -0.47
N CYS A 25 10.25 2.17 -1.24
CA CYS A 25 11.45 1.41 -0.90
C CYS A 25 12.34 1.13 -2.11
N LYS A 26 13.65 0.96 -1.85
CA LYS A 26 14.68 0.85 -2.89
C LYS A 26 14.71 -0.48 -3.63
N SER A 27 14.27 -1.58 -3.01
CA SER A 27 14.33 -2.92 -3.62
C SER A 27 13.47 -3.91 -2.84
N CYS A 28 12.78 -4.80 -3.55
CA CYS A 28 12.04 -5.91 -2.96
C CYS A 28 12.47 -7.23 -3.62
N PRO A 29 13.22 -8.07 -2.87
CA PRO A 29 12.99 -9.50 -3.00
C PRO A 29 12.75 -10.20 -1.65
N THR A 30 12.88 -9.52 -0.50
CA THR A 30 12.70 -10.18 0.82
C THR A 30 12.41 -9.23 2.00
N SER A 31 12.89 -7.98 1.96
CA SER A 31 12.54 -6.95 2.94
C SER A 31 12.53 -5.57 2.29
N CYS A 32 11.35 -5.00 2.17
CA CYS A 32 11.17 -3.62 1.70
C CYS A 32 11.20 -2.75 2.97
N ASN A 33 12.41 -2.32 3.35
CA ASN A 33 12.59 -1.34 4.42
C ASN A 33 12.28 0.05 3.84
N SER A 34 11.52 0.87 4.58
CA SER A 34 11.23 2.24 4.18
C SER A 34 12.53 2.98 3.91
N ASP A 35 12.62 3.70 2.80
CA ASP A 35 13.80 4.49 2.47
C ASP A 35 13.89 5.71 3.39
N SER A 36 14.60 5.60 4.52
CA SER A 36 14.66 6.65 5.54
C SER A 36 15.19 8.00 5.05
N MET A 37 15.80 8.08 3.87
CA MET A 37 16.38 9.31 3.32
C MET A 37 15.50 9.99 2.25
N ASP A 38 14.66 9.25 1.54
CA ASP A 38 13.74 9.77 0.51
C ASP A 38 12.41 9.00 0.54
N VAL A 39 11.72 9.10 1.69
CA VAL A 39 10.40 8.47 1.87
C VAL A 39 9.39 9.24 1.03
N LYS A 40 8.92 8.61 -0.05
CA LYS A 40 7.77 9.06 -0.82
C LYS A 40 6.56 8.31 -0.32
N GLU A 41 5.47 9.02 -0.13
CA GLU A 41 4.21 8.44 0.30
C GLU A 41 3.26 8.31 -0.89
N ALA A 42 2.47 7.25 -0.88
CA ALA A 42 1.44 6.99 -1.86
C ALA A 42 0.22 6.39 -1.17
N ILE A 43 -0.95 6.55 -1.79
CA ILE A 43 -2.15 5.81 -1.42
C ILE A 43 -2.29 4.67 -2.41
N MET A 44 -2.38 3.43 -1.90
CA MET A 44 -2.71 2.29 -2.75
C MET A 44 -4.22 2.25 -2.98
N GLY A 45 -4.63 2.00 -4.23
CA GLY A 45 -6.04 1.90 -4.62
C GLY A 45 -6.49 2.97 -5.58
N GLU A 46 -7.79 3.29 -5.52
CA GLU A 46 -8.46 4.24 -6.43
C GLU A 46 -7.80 5.63 -6.43
N ASP A 47 -7.48 6.16 -5.25
CA ASP A 47 -6.88 7.50 -5.08
C ASP A 47 -5.34 7.52 -5.29
N CYS A 48 -4.78 6.51 -5.95
CA CYS A 48 -3.35 6.47 -6.26
C CYS A 48 -2.97 7.64 -7.20
N SER A 49 -2.21 8.61 -6.68
CA SER A 49 -1.82 9.80 -7.44
C SER A 49 -0.91 9.46 -8.63
N LEU A 50 -1.14 10.11 -9.76
CA LEU A 50 -0.27 10.04 -10.95
C LEU A 50 1.14 10.62 -10.70
N ASN A 51 1.31 11.44 -9.66
CA ASN A 51 2.60 12.00 -9.28
C ASN A 51 3.45 11.04 -8.43
N THR A 52 2.90 9.87 -8.10
CA THR A 52 3.66 8.80 -7.44
C THR A 52 4.80 8.41 -8.36
N SER A 53 6.04 8.70 -7.94
CA SER A 53 7.22 8.35 -8.73
C SER A 53 7.22 6.85 -9.00
N MET A 54 7.51 6.43 -10.25
CA MET A 54 7.65 5.01 -10.59
C MET A 54 8.61 4.33 -9.62
N GLY A 55 8.16 3.26 -8.97
CA GLY A 55 8.94 2.58 -7.94
C GLY A 55 8.12 1.55 -7.16
N ALA A 56 8.79 0.87 -6.24
CA ALA A 56 8.15 -0.07 -5.32
C ALA A 56 7.73 0.66 -4.03
N TYR A 57 6.54 0.33 -3.54
CA TYR A 57 6.00 0.85 -2.29
C TYR A 57 5.58 -0.32 -1.40
N VAL A 58 5.69 -0.13 -0.09
CA VAL A 58 5.22 -1.07 0.93
C VAL A 58 4.26 -0.39 1.87
N LEU A 59 3.23 -1.14 2.26
CA LEU A 59 2.33 -0.80 3.34
C LEU A 59 2.07 -2.04 4.19
N GLN A 60 1.56 -1.82 5.39
CA GLN A 60 1.05 -2.89 6.25
C GLN A 60 -0.49 -2.85 6.22
N THR A 61 -1.10 -4.02 6.31
CA THR A 61 -2.55 -4.19 6.39
C THR A 61 -2.91 -5.06 7.58
N LYS A 62 -4.15 -4.96 8.05
CA LYS A 62 -4.70 -5.90 9.03
C LYS A 62 -4.96 -7.27 8.37
N ALA A 63 -5.12 -8.29 9.20
CA ALA A 63 -5.47 -9.63 8.74
C ALA A 63 -6.95 -9.74 8.29
N GLU A 64 -7.80 -8.86 8.79
CA GLU A 64 -9.26 -8.86 8.59
C GLU A 64 -9.76 -7.47 8.23
N ALA A 65 -10.95 -7.40 7.61
CA ALA A 65 -11.59 -6.15 7.24
C ALA A 65 -12.01 -5.32 8.47
N PRO A 66 -11.92 -3.98 8.45
CA PRO A 66 -11.27 -3.18 7.40
C PRO A 66 -9.75 -3.35 7.43
N TYR A 67 -9.19 -3.72 6.28
CA TYR A 67 -7.80 -4.12 6.09
C TYR A 67 -6.83 -2.95 6.17
N GLY A 68 -7.26 -1.74 5.80
CA GLY A 68 -6.45 -0.54 5.90
C GLY A 68 -6.14 -0.16 7.35
N ILE A 69 -4.99 0.49 7.53
CA ILE A 69 -4.54 1.01 8.83
C ILE A 69 -4.73 2.52 8.80
N SER A 70 -5.85 2.97 9.35
CA SER A 70 -6.08 4.38 9.66
C SER A 70 -5.35 4.75 10.94
N GLU A 71 -4.41 5.70 10.86
CA GLU A 71 -3.93 6.44 12.04
C GLU A 71 -4.96 7.46 12.50
#